data_AF-A0A0X3YE29-F1
#
_entry.id   AF-A0A0X3YE29-F1
#
_cell.length_a   1.000
_cell.length_b   1.000
_cell.length_c   1.000
_cell.angle_alpha   90.00
_cell.angle_beta   90.00
_cell.angle_gamma   90.00
#
_symmetry.space_group_name_H-M   'P 1'
#
loop_
_entity.id
_entity.type
_entity.pdbx_description
1 polymer ?
#
loop_
_entity_poly.entity_id
_entity_poly.type
_entity_poly.pdbx_seq_one_letter_code
_entity_poly.pdbx_strand_id
1 'polypeptide(L)' 'MSIRGSDFPADDGVLYTAEELKQFNGCIVQVADSEHNDMTDFGPGWLKNSLSNIIRAFVAGHCVGT' A
#
# COMPACT_ATOMS: atom_id res chain seq x y z
N MET A 1 7.47 4.11 1.17
CA MET A 1 6.22 3.56 0.61
C MET A 1 5.89 2.27 1.34
N SER A 2 4.65 2.07 1.74
CA SER A 2 4.12 0.81 2.28
C SER A 2 2.79 0.51 1.60
N ILE A 3 2.63 -0.70 1.05
CA ILE A 3 1.37 -1.19 0.49
C ILE A 3 0.89 -2.35 1.35
N ARG A 4 -0.38 -2.32 1.76
CA ARG A 4 -0.92 -3.20 2.81
C ARG A 4 -2.17 -3.93 2.33
N GLY A 5 -2.25 -5.21 2.67
CA GLY A 5 -3.50 -5.97 2.64
C GLY A 5 -4.49 -5.44 3.66
N SER A 6 -5.77 -5.74 3.46
CA SER A 6 -6.83 -5.44 4.44
C SER A 6 -7.09 -6.58 5.43
N ASP A 7 -6.46 -7.73 5.20
CA ASP A 7 -6.62 -8.97 5.96
C ASP A 7 -6.04 -8.91 7.37
N PHE A 8 -4.94 -8.17 7.58
CA PHE A 8 -4.32 -8.03 8.89
C PHE A 8 -3.83 -6.61 9.21
N PRO A 9 -4.04 -6.12 10.45
CA PRO A 9 -3.46 -4.86 10.90
C PRO A 9 -1.93 -5.00 11.06
N ALA A 10 -1.23 -3.87 11.03
CA ALA A 10 0.17 -3.82 11.41
C ALA A 10 0.31 -3.81 12.94
N ASP A 11 1.40 -4.38 13.45
CA ASP A 11 1.73 -4.27 14.88
C ASP A 11 2.04 -2.80 15.26
N ASP A 12 1.89 -2.50 16.54
CA ASP A 12 2.15 -1.18 17.09
C ASP A 12 3.61 -0.74 16.83
N GLY A 13 3.77 0.48 16.31
CA GLY A 13 5.08 1.06 16.01
C GLY A 13 5.72 0.59 14.70
N VAL A 14 5.03 -0.22 13.88
CA VAL A 14 5.52 -0.63 12.55
C VAL A 14 5.26 0.41 11.48
N LEU A 15 4.11 1.10 11.55
CA LEU A 15 3.74 2.13 10.59
C LEU A 15 4.22 3.51 11.05
N TYR A 16 4.51 4.38 10.08
CA TYR A 16 4.83 5.77 10.34
C TYR A 16 3.69 6.45 11.11
N THR A 17 4.07 7.34 12.03
CA THR A 17 3.14 8.29 12.64
C THR A 17 2.70 9.35 11.61
N ALA A 18 1.67 10.12 11.96
CA ALA A 18 1.22 11.23 11.12
C ALA A 18 2.30 12.29 10.92
N GLU A 19 3.15 12.51 11.92
CA GLU A 19 4.30 13.41 11.87
C GLU A 19 5.38 12.88 10.91
N GLU A 20 5.72 11.60 11.03
CA GLU A 20 6.72 10.94 10.19
C GLU A 20 6.29 10.88 8.72
N LEU A 21 5.00 10.65 8.44
CA LEU A 21 4.45 10.69 7.09
C LEU A 21 4.69 12.07 6.43
N LYS A 22 4.53 13.16 7.18
CA LYS A 22 4.79 14.52 6.67
C LYS A 22 6.28 14.77 6.50
N GLN A 23 7.10 14.38 7.47
CA GLN A 23 8.54 14.64 7.47
C GLN A 23 9.26 13.88 6.35
N PHE A 24 8.91 12.62 6.13
CA PHE A 24 9.57 11.74 5.16
C PHE A 24 8.85 11.65 3.82
N ASN A 25 7.77 12.42 3.63
CA ASN A 25 6.86 12.28 2.50
C ASN A 25 6.44 10.80 2.32
N GLY A 26 6.13 10.16 3.45
CA GLY A 26 5.76 8.76 3.51
C GLY A 26 4.40 8.53 2.85
N CYS A 27 4.23 7.34 2.26
CA CYS A 27 2.96 6.93 1.67
C CYS A 27 2.65 5.52 2.15
N ILE A 28 1.48 5.36 2.78
CA ILE A 28 0.92 4.09 3.22
C ILE A 28 -0.42 3.95 2.49
N VAL A 29 -0.54 2.89 1.70
CA VAL A 29 -1.77 2.58 0.95
C VAL A 29 -2.26 1.21 1.39
N GLN A 30 -3.50 1.15 1.84
CA GLN A 30 -4.19 -0.11 2.11
C GLN A 30 -5.10 -0.42 0.91
N VAL A 31 -5.06 -1.66 0.43
CA VAL A 31 -5.92 -2.12 -0.66
C VAL A 31 -7.09 -2.89 -0.04
N ALA A 32 -8.31 -2.42 -0.25
CA ALA A 32 -9.51 -3.09 0.25
C ALA A 32 -9.66 -4.50 -0.36
N ASP A 33 -10.29 -5.41 0.41
CA ASP A 33 -10.59 -6.79 0.03
C ASP A 33 -9.38 -7.58 -0.50
N SER A 34 -8.18 -7.24 -0.02
CA SER A 34 -6.94 -7.89 -0.43
C SER A 34 -6.31 -8.68 0.72
N GLU A 35 -5.83 -9.88 0.38
CA GLU A 35 -5.04 -10.72 1.27
C GLU A 35 -3.55 -10.58 0.96
N HIS A 36 -2.71 -10.63 2.00
CA HIS A 36 -1.27 -10.52 1.86
C HIS A 36 -0.69 -11.58 0.92
N ASN A 37 -1.21 -12.81 1.02
CA ASN A 37 -0.74 -13.94 0.21
C ASN A 37 -1.15 -13.86 -1.27
N ASP A 38 -2.09 -12.97 -1.61
CA ASP A 38 -2.53 -12.72 -2.98
C ASP A 38 -1.72 -11.62 -3.67
N MET A 39 -0.82 -10.92 -2.97
CA MET A 39 0.05 -9.88 -3.54
C MET A 39 1.26 -10.48 -4.28
N THR A 40 1.00 -11.40 -5.21
CA THR A 40 2.01 -12.13 -5.98
C THR A 40 1.73 -12.05 -7.48
N ASP A 41 2.69 -12.47 -8.31
CA ASP A 41 2.50 -12.57 -9.77
C ASP A 41 1.35 -13.52 -10.16
N PHE A 42 1.02 -14.47 -9.30
CA PHE A 42 -0.07 -15.44 -9.48
C PHE A 42 -1.39 -15.01 -8.84
N GLY A 43 -1.40 -13.87 -8.16
CA GLY A 43 -2.58 -13.31 -7.51
C GLY A 43 -3.67 -12.86 -8.49
N PRO A 44 -4.83 -12.43 -7.95
CA PRO A 44 -5.95 -11.96 -8.73
C PRO A 44 -5.55 -10.82 -9.68
N GLY A 45 -6.07 -10.85 -10.91
CA GLY A 45 -5.74 -9.84 -11.92
C GLY A 45 -6.10 -8.41 -11.48
N TRP A 46 -7.21 -8.24 -10.76
CA TRP A 46 -7.62 -6.94 -10.22
C TRP A 46 -6.59 -6.41 -9.21
N LEU A 47 -6.08 -7.26 -8.33
CA LEU A 47 -5.14 -6.87 -7.30
C LEU A 47 -3.81 -6.45 -7.92
N LYS A 48 -3.30 -7.22 -8.90
CA LYS A 48 -2.11 -6.85 -9.66
C LYS A 48 -2.26 -5.51 -10.38
N ASN A 49 -3.43 -5.23 -10.95
CA ASN A 49 -3.71 -3.95 -11.58
C ASN A 49 -3.73 -2.80 -10.57
N SER A 50 -4.39 -2.98 -9.43
CA SER A 50 -4.39 -2.01 -8.33
C SER A 50 -2.98 -1.71 -7.83
N LEU A 51 -2.18 -2.74 -7.55
CA LEU A 51 -0.77 -2.61 -7.13
C LEU A 51 0.06 -1.87 -8.17
N SER A 52 -0.10 -2.22 -9.46
CA SER A 52 0.61 -1.55 -10.56
C SER A 52 0.26 -0.07 -10.65
N ASN A 53 -1.01 0.30 -10.45
CA ASN A 53 -1.45 1.69 -10.46
C ASN A 53 -0.91 2.47 -9.25
N ILE A 54 -0.95 1.88 -8.06
CA ILE A 54 -0.40 2.47 -6.83
C ILE A 54 1.11 2.73 -6.99
N ILE A 55 1.87 1.76 -7.49
CA ILE A 55 3.32 1.90 -7.72
C ILE A 55 3.60 2.99 -8.77
N ARG A 56 2.86 3.00 -9.89
CA ARG A 56 3.01 4.04 -10.92
C ARG A 56 2.72 5.44 -10.37
N ALA A 57 1.67 5.59 -9.57
CA ALA A 57 1.33 6.86 -8.93
C ALA A 57 2.45 7.30 -7.98
N PHE A 58 2.96 6.39 -7.15
CA PHE A 58 4.05 6.70 -6.22
C PHE A 58 5.32 7.16 -6.95
N VAL A 59 5.72 6.47 -8.02
CA VAL A 59 6.87 6.87 -8.85
C VAL A 59 6.66 8.22 -9.53
N ALA A 60 5.42 8.57 -9.86
CA ALA A 60 5.05 9.89 -10.38
C ALA A 60 4.98 10.98 -9.30
N GLY A 61 5.25 10.66 -8.03
CA GLY A 61 5.21 11.61 -6.90
C GLY A 61 3.84 11.77 -6.26
N HIS A 62 2.89 10.87 -6.52
CA HIS A 62 1.55 10.89 -5.96
C HIS A 62 1.33 9.73 -4.99
N CYS A 63 0.78 10.03 -3.81
CA CYS A 63 0.26 9.01 -2.90
C CYS A 63 -1.25 8.89 -3.12
N VAL A 64 -1.67 7.87 -3.86
CA VAL A 64 -3.09 7.62 -4.14
C VAL A 64 -3.48 6.30 -3.49
N GLY A 65 -4.32 6.37 -2.46
CA GLY A 65 -5.03 5.22 -1.93
C GLY A 65 -6.27 4.95 -2.76
N THR A 66 -6.54 3.68 -3.08
CA THR A 66 -7.78 3.21 -3.71
C THR A 66 -8.70 2.60 -2.67
#